data_AF-A0A524K920-F1
#
_entry.id   AF-A0A524K920-F1
#
_cell.length_a   1.000
_cell.length_b   1.000
_cell.length_c   1.000
_cell.angle_alpha   90.00
_cell.angle_beta   90.00
_cell.angle_gamma   90.00
#
_symmetry.space_group_name_H-M   'P 1'
#
loop_
_entity.id
_entity.type
_entity.pdbx_description
1 polymer ?
#
loop_
_entity_poly.entity_id
_entity_poly.type
_entity_poly.pdbx_seq_one_letter_code
_entity_poly.pdbx_strand_id
1 'polypeptide(L)'
;MIQRGKFMESLKEFFAVPGVFEPRNYAWFGLEHDLWLLAILVIGLFTVYLYRNMNPNQRMRFLRIFAACIVLSEVARQLIYGLQGAYRLEYMPLHLCAVTELACLIYAFKRDAVSREFMYWIGLPGALAALLFPDWLQIPLWNFQSIHSFGVHGAMTIFAILLLAGGESRPKIKGAAWTMGLMALLALPLFFLNKLWDTNFFFLN
;
A
#
# COMPACT_ATOMS: atom_id res chain seq x y z
N MET A 1 -3.93 -38.79 -3.42
CA MET A 1 -2.57 -38.29 -3.10
C MET A 1 -2.08 -37.24 -4.10
N ILE A 2 -2.20 -37.47 -5.42
CA ILE A 2 -1.67 -36.60 -6.49
C ILE A 2 -2.25 -35.16 -6.47
N GLN A 3 -3.56 -34.98 -6.19
CA GLN A 3 -4.17 -33.64 -6.12
C GLN A 3 -3.68 -32.79 -4.93
N ARG A 4 -3.32 -33.42 -3.79
CA ARG A 4 -2.77 -32.69 -2.64
C ARG A 4 -1.37 -32.16 -2.92
N GLY A 5 -0.55 -32.89 -3.69
CA GLY A 5 0.80 -32.47 -4.10
C GLY A 5 0.77 -31.21 -4.96
N LYS A 6 -0.03 -31.21 -6.03
CA LYS A 6 -0.18 -30.04 -6.93
C LYS A 6 -0.73 -28.80 -6.22
N PHE A 7 -1.64 -28.98 -5.27
CA PHE A 7 -2.18 -27.88 -4.47
C PHE A 7 -1.10 -27.25 -3.57
N MET A 8 -0.27 -28.07 -2.92
CA MET A 8 0.82 -27.58 -2.08
C MET A 8 1.91 -26.88 -2.89
N GLU A 9 2.20 -27.34 -4.11
CA GLU A 9 3.13 -26.66 -5.02
C GLU A 9 2.59 -25.28 -5.45
N SER A 10 1.32 -25.22 -5.85
CA SER A 10 0.67 -23.94 -6.19
C SER A 10 0.68 -22.94 -5.02
N LEU A 11 0.46 -23.40 -3.78
CA LEU A 11 0.58 -22.55 -2.60
C LEU A 11 2.01 -22.04 -2.38
N LYS A 12 3.01 -22.90 -2.59
CA LYS A 12 4.42 -22.49 -2.48
C LYS A 12 4.79 -21.43 -3.52
N GLU A 13 4.35 -21.58 -4.76
CA GLU A 13 4.57 -20.59 -5.82
C GLU A 13 3.83 -19.26 -5.53
N PHE A 14 2.61 -19.35 -5.00
CA PHE A 14 1.82 -18.17 -4.65
C PHE A 14 2.48 -17.33 -3.55
N PHE A 15 3.04 -17.98 -2.53
CA PHE A 15 3.73 -17.31 -1.41
C PHE A 15 5.24 -17.22 -1.60
N ALA A 16 5.76 -17.52 -2.79
CA ALA A 16 7.17 -17.39 -3.09
C ALA A 16 7.59 -15.91 -2.96
N VAL A 17 8.69 -15.67 -2.28
CA VAL A 17 9.26 -14.33 -2.09
C VAL A 17 10.08 -13.88 -3.30
N PRO A 18 10.29 -12.57 -3.50
CA PRO A 18 11.16 -12.06 -4.57
C PRO A 18 12.56 -12.71 -4.53
N GLY A 19 13.04 -13.15 -5.70
CA GLY A 19 14.32 -13.84 -5.87
C GLY A 19 14.25 -15.37 -5.88
N VAL A 20 13.06 -15.96 -5.71
CA VAL A 20 12.84 -17.43 -5.80
C VAL A 20 12.28 -17.86 -7.16
N PHE A 21 11.73 -16.93 -7.93
CA PHE A 21 11.22 -17.16 -9.29
C PHE A 21 12.03 -16.36 -10.31
N GLU A 22 12.05 -16.86 -11.55
CA GLU A 22 12.58 -16.12 -12.69
C GLU A 22 11.83 -14.79 -12.85
N PRO A 23 12.54 -13.65 -12.94
CA PRO A 23 11.92 -12.35 -13.16
C PRO A 23 11.07 -12.40 -14.43
N ARG A 24 9.82 -11.94 -14.33
CA ARG A 24 9.01 -11.61 -15.52
C ARG A 24 9.27 -10.16 -15.90
N ASN A 25 8.83 -9.73 -17.07
CA ASN A 25 8.92 -8.33 -17.47
C ASN A 25 7.57 -7.90 -18.05
N TYR A 26 6.55 -7.77 -17.18
CA TYR A 26 5.29 -7.17 -17.61
C TYR A 26 5.53 -5.70 -17.93
N ALA A 27 4.95 -5.21 -19.02
CA ALA A 27 5.10 -3.82 -19.42
C ALA A 27 4.24 -2.90 -18.53
N TRP A 28 4.77 -1.70 -18.22
CA TRP A 28 3.89 -0.61 -17.82
C TRP A 28 2.86 -0.37 -18.92
N PHE A 29 1.62 -0.12 -18.51
CA PHE A 29 0.44 -0.03 -19.39
C PHE A 29 0.28 -1.18 -20.42
N GLY A 30 0.68 -2.40 -20.03
CA GLY A 30 0.31 -3.63 -20.73
C GLY A 30 -1.03 -4.18 -20.25
N LEU A 31 -1.61 -5.13 -20.99
CA LEU A 31 -2.93 -5.70 -20.71
C LEU A 31 -3.11 -6.12 -19.24
N GLU A 32 -2.15 -6.84 -18.68
CA GLU A 32 -2.28 -7.37 -17.33
C GLU A 32 -2.18 -6.28 -16.26
N HIS A 33 -1.34 -5.27 -16.50
CA HIS A 33 -1.27 -4.10 -15.63
C HIS A 33 -2.55 -3.25 -15.70
N ASP A 34 -3.06 -3.02 -16.91
CA ASP A 34 -4.29 -2.26 -17.13
C ASP A 34 -5.51 -2.96 -16.51
N LEU A 35 -5.55 -4.29 -16.50
CA LEU A 35 -6.60 -5.05 -15.81
C LEU A 35 -6.58 -4.80 -14.30
N TRP A 36 -5.39 -4.70 -13.68
CA TRP A 36 -5.26 -4.33 -12.26
C TRP A 36 -5.73 -2.90 -12.01
N LEU A 37 -5.32 -1.95 -12.85
CA LEU A 37 -5.75 -0.55 -12.74
C LEU A 37 -7.27 -0.42 -12.90
N LEU A 38 -7.85 -1.11 -13.88
CA LEU A 38 -9.28 -1.14 -14.12
C LEU A 38 -10.03 -1.76 -12.93
N ALA A 39 -9.54 -2.86 -12.38
CA ALA A 39 -10.13 -3.49 -11.20
C ALA A 39 -10.14 -2.53 -10.00
N ILE A 40 -9.01 -1.88 -9.71
CA ILE A 40 -8.90 -0.88 -8.64
C ILE A 40 -9.84 0.28 -8.88
N LEU A 41 -9.94 0.78 -10.12
CA LEU A 41 -10.86 1.87 -10.48
C LEU A 41 -12.32 1.47 -10.23
N VAL A 42 -12.76 0.32 -10.73
CA VAL A 42 -14.14 -0.17 -10.57
C VAL A 42 -14.48 -0.37 -9.09
N ILE A 43 -13.59 -1.03 -8.34
CA ILE A 43 -13.75 -1.23 -6.89
C ILE A 43 -13.79 0.11 -6.16
N GLY A 44 -12.93 1.06 -6.53
CA GLY A 44 -12.89 2.39 -5.94
C GLY A 44 -14.17 3.18 -6.18
N LEU A 45 -14.66 3.22 -7.41
CA LEU A 45 -15.93 3.89 -7.77
C LEU A 45 -17.11 3.28 -7.01
N PHE A 46 -17.18 1.95 -6.95
CA PHE A 46 -18.22 1.25 -6.19
C PHE A 46 -18.15 1.56 -4.69
N THR A 47 -16.94 1.56 -4.12
CA THR A 47 -16.71 1.87 -2.70
C THR A 47 -17.11 3.32 -2.39
N VAL A 48 -16.76 4.28 -3.26
CA VAL A 48 -17.17 5.68 -3.14
C VAL A 48 -18.69 5.80 -3.19
N TYR A 49 -19.36 5.12 -4.13
CA TYR A 49 -20.81 5.11 -4.22
C TYR A 49 -21.45 4.61 -2.91
N LEU A 50 -21.00 3.47 -2.37
CA LEU A 50 -21.51 2.97 -1.10
C LEU A 50 -21.25 3.95 0.05
N TYR A 51 -20.03 4.50 0.13
CA TYR A 51 -19.62 5.40 1.20
C TYR A 51 -20.40 6.71 1.23
N ARG A 52 -20.73 7.28 0.07
CA ARG A 52 -21.54 8.51 -0.02
C ARG A 52 -22.95 8.33 0.54
N ASN A 53 -23.51 7.13 0.38
CA ASN A 53 -24.83 6.75 0.90
C ASN A 53 -24.82 6.36 2.39
N MET A 54 -23.65 6.23 3.02
CA MET A 54 -23.53 5.96 4.46
C MET A 54 -23.75 7.22 5.29
N ASN A 55 -24.39 7.04 6.46
CA ASN A 55 -24.45 8.08 7.49
C ASN A 55 -23.09 8.28 8.20
N PRO A 56 -22.89 9.35 8.98
CA PRO A 56 -21.59 9.66 9.59
C PRO A 56 -21.02 8.54 10.49
N ASN A 57 -21.88 7.80 11.20
CA ASN A 57 -21.46 6.70 12.07
C ASN A 57 -21.02 5.47 11.26
N GLN A 58 -21.75 5.16 10.19
CA GLN A 58 -21.39 4.09 9.25
C GLN A 58 -20.06 4.40 8.56
N ARG A 59 -19.88 5.62 8.06
CA ARG A 59 -18.61 6.07 7.46
C ARG A 59 -17.43 5.94 8.42
N MET A 60 -17.63 6.31 9.69
CA MET A 60 -16.60 6.16 10.72
C MET A 60 -16.21 4.71 10.94
N ARG A 61 -17.19 3.81 11.08
CA ARG A 61 -16.93 2.37 11.25
C ARG A 61 -16.26 1.79 10.02
N PHE A 62 -16.73 2.18 8.82
CA PHE A 62 -16.15 1.77 7.55
C PHE A 62 -14.67 2.15 7.47
N LEU A 63 -14.31 3.42 7.69
CA LEU A 63 -12.91 3.86 7.63
C LEU A 63 -12.01 3.12 8.64
N ARG A 64 -12.51 2.84 9.84
CA ARG A 64 -11.74 2.09 10.86
C ARG A 64 -11.48 0.66 10.45
N ILE A 65 -12.50 -0.04 9.95
CA ILE A 65 -12.36 -1.41 9.44
C ILE A 65 -11.43 -1.41 8.23
N PHE A 66 -11.64 -0.49 7.29
CA PHE A 66 -10.86 -0.40 6.07
C PHE A 66 -9.37 -0.12 6.36
N ALA A 67 -9.06 0.84 7.23
CA ALA A 67 -7.68 1.10 7.65
C ALA A 67 -7.07 -0.05 8.47
N ALA A 68 -7.85 -0.74 9.30
CA ALA A 68 -7.38 -1.93 10.00
C ALA A 68 -7.04 -3.05 9.01
N CYS A 69 -7.84 -3.27 7.98
CA CYS A 69 -7.55 -4.25 6.92
C CYS A 69 -6.25 -3.92 6.17
N ILE A 70 -6.01 -2.64 5.86
CA ILE A 70 -4.76 -2.17 5.24
C ILE A 70 -3.55 -2.54 6.11
N VAL A 71 -3.56 -2.18 7.40
CA VAL A 71 -2.42 -2.49 8.29
C VAL A 71 -2.29 -4.00 8.54
N LEU A 72 -3.40 -4.72 8.63
CA LEU A 72 -3.37 -6.17 8.80
C LEU A 72 -2.82 -6.90 7.56
N SER A 73 -3.02 -6.37 6.34
CA SER A 73 -2.41 -6.97 5.15
C SER A 73 -0.89 -6.85 5.19
N GLU A 74 -0.37 -5.71 5.65
CA GLU A 74 1.06 -5.52 5.85
C GLU A 74 1.61 -6.45 6.94
N VAL A 75 0.92 -6.59 8.08
CA VAL A 75 1.29 -7.59 9.10
C VAL A 75 1.31 -9.01 8.50
N ALA A 76 0.32 -9.36 7.67
CA ALA A 76 0.30 -10.65 7.00
C ALA A 76 1.50 -10.82 6.04
N ARG A 77 1.87 -9.78 5.29
CA ARG A 77 3.07 -9.80 4.44
C ARG A 77 4.34 -10.05 5.26
N GLN A 78 4.51 -9.34 6.37
CA GLN A 78 5.65 -9.51 7.27
C GLN A 78 5.73 -10.94 7.83
N LEU A 79 4.60 -11.51 8.24
CA LEU A 79 4.51 -12.89 8.72
C LEU A 79 4.85 -13.90 7.63
N ILE A 80 4.32 -13.74 6.41
CA ILE A 80 4.62 -14.63 5.28
C ILE A 80 6.11 -14.62 4.97
N TYR A 81 6.75 -13.44 4.92
CA TYR A 81 8.18 -13.33 4.66
C TYR A 81 9.03 -13.98 5.77
N GLY A 82 8.62 -13.83 7.04
CA GLY A 82 9.26 -14.49 8.17
C GLY A 82 9.13 -16.02 8.10
N LEU A 83 7.92 -16.53 7.80
CA LEU A 83 7.65 -17.96 7.70
C LEU A 83 8.35 -18.63 6.51
N GLN A 84 8.58 -17.89 5.41
CA GLN A 84 9.35 -18.39 4.26
C GLN A 84 10.87 -18.39 4.50
N GLY A 85 11.34 -17.90 5.66
CA GLY A 85 12.77 -17.82 5.98
C GLY A 85 13.56 -16.88 5.07
N ALA A 86 12.88 -16.01 4.33
CA ALA A 86 13.47 -15.13 3.33
C ALA A 86 13.34 -13.66 3.70
N TYR A 87 13.15 -13.37 4.98
CA TYR A 87 13.03 -12.02 5.51
C TYR A 87 14.35 -11.26 5.32
N ARG A 88 14.29 -10.11 4.66
CA ARG A 88 15.41 -9.18 4.47
C ARG A 88 15.07 -7.87 5.17
N LEU A 89 16.10 -7.15 5.62
CA LEU A 89 15.91 -5.83 6.24
C LEU A 89 15.17 -4.87 5.31
N GLU A 90 15.42 -4.93 3.99
CA GLU A 90 14.71 -4.16 2.96
C GLU A 90 13.17 -4.30 3.02
N TYR A 91 12.66 -5.43 3.54
CA TYR A 91 11.23 -5.68 3.61
C TYR A 91 10.55 -5.10 4.84
N MET A 92 11.32 -4.52 5.77
CA MET A 92 10.76 -3.87 6.95
C MET A 92 9.73 -2.79 6.56
N PRO A 93 8.71 -2.55 7.41
CA PRO A 93 7.66 -1.56 7.16
C PRO A 93 8.17 -0.11 7.39
N LEU A 94 9.33 0.21 6.83
CA LEU A 94 10.00 1.52 6.89
C LEU A 94 9.89 2.28 5.55
N HIS A 95 9.23 1.67 4.55
CA HIS A 95 8.91 2.30 3.28
C HIS A 95 7.75 3.28 3.40
N LEU A 96 7.65 4.19 2.43
CA LEU A 96 6.66 5.27 2.46
C LEU A 96 5.21 4.74 2.45
N CYS A 97 4.97 3.59 1.80
CA CYS A 97 3.69 2.91 1.84
C CYS A 97 3.29 2.55 3.27
N ALA A 98 4.14 1.84 4.00
CA ALA A 98 3.89 1.43 5.39
C ALA A 98 3.63 2.62 6.32
N VAL A 99 4.38 3.73 6.16
CA VAL A 99 4.11 4.97 6.91
C VAL A 99 2.74 5.54 6.57
N THR A 100 2.34 5.47 5.30
CA THR A 100 1.02 5.95 4.85
C THR A 100 -0.12 5.05 5.33
N GLU A 101 0.07 3.73 5.38
CA GLU A 101 -0.89 2.77 5.96
C GLU A 101 -1.15 3.09 7.44
N LEU A 102 -0.08 3.38 8.20
CA LEU A 102 -0.21 3.85 9.57
C LEU A 102 -0.92 5.19 9.64
N ALA A 103 -0.66 6.13 8.72
CA ALA A 103 -1.40 7.38 8.65
C ALA A 103 -2.91 7.17 8.39
N CYS A 104 -3.29 6.21 7.53
CA CYS A 104 -4.68 5.80 7.34
C CYS A 104 -5.30 5.32 8.65
N LEU A 105 -4.60 4.46 9.39
CA LEU A 105 -5.06 3.95 10.68
C LEU A 105 -5.19 5.07 11.70
N ILE A 106 -4.14 5.89 11.90
CA ILE A 106 -4.15 6.98 12.86
C ILE A 106 -5.30 7.94 12.54
N TYR A 107 -5.50 8.32 11.27
CA TYR A 107 -6.62 9.17 10.89
C TYR A 107 -7.98 8.52 11.19
N ALA A 108 -8.18 7.24 10.86
CA ALA A 108 -9.46 6.56 11.06
C ALA A 108 -9.91 6.56 12.55
N PHE A 109 -8.96 6.59 13.48
CA PHE A 109 -9.24 6.63 14.92
C PHE A 109 -9.18 8.03 15.53
N LYS A 110 -8.17 8.85 15.19
CA LYS A 110 -7.93 10.18 15.79
C LYS A 110 -8.54 11.34 15.01
N ARG A 111 -8.75 11.19 13.70
CA ARG A 111 -9.23 12.23 12.78
C ARG A 111 -8.41 13.52 12.81
N ASP A 112 -7.12 13.40 13.09
CA ASP A 112 -6.22 14.54 13.22
C ASP A 112 -5.83 15.11 11.83
N ALA A 113 -5.40 16.37 11.83
CA ALA A 113 -4.98 17.04 10.61
C ALA A 113 -3.65 16.50 10.07
N VAL A 114 -2.76 15.99 10.92
CA VAL A 114 -1.42 15.55 10.51
C VAL A 114 -1.56 14.36 9.57
N SER A 115 -2.21 13.30 10.03
CA SER A 115 -2.45 12.07 9.26
C SER A 115 -3.23 12.37 7.98
N ARG A 116 -4.22 13.27 8.05
CA ARG A 116 -5.05 13.65 6.90
C ARG A 116 -4.25 14.34 5.79
N GLU A 117 -3.49 15.38 6.13
CA GLU A 117 -2.71 16.09 5.11
C GLU A 117 -1.56 15.20 4.62
N PHE A 118 -0.93 14.38 5.48
CA PHE A 118 0.12 13.44 5.06
C PHE A 118 -0.39 12.46 4.00
N MET A 119 -1.55 11.83 4.24
CA MET A 119 -2.19 10.96 3.25
C MET A 119 -2.51 11.71 1.96
N TYR A 120 -2.91 12.98 2.02
CA TYR A 120 -3.29 13.72 0.81
C TYR A 120 -2.08 14.21 0.00
N TRP A 121 -1.09 14.80 0.65
CA TRP A 121 0.05 15.45 -0.04
C TRP A 121 1.20 14.50 -0.35
N ILE A 122 1.31 13.40 0.39
CA ILE A 122 2.39 12.41 0.24
C ILE A 122 1.82 11.05 -0.13
N GLY A 123 0.88 10.55 0.68
CA GLY A 123 0.35 9.20 0.55
C GLY A 123 -0.36 8.93 -0.78
N LEU A 124 -1.27 9.81 -1.20
CA LEU A 124 -2.06 9.66 -2.41
C LEU A 124 -1.19 9.80 -3.68
N PRO A 125 -0.35 10.84 -3.85
CA PRO A 125 0.60 10.90 -4.97
C PRO A 125 1.54 9.69 -5.00
N GLY A 126 2.07 9.27 -3.85
CA GLY A 126 2.95 8.11 -3.75
C GLY A 126 2.26 6.80 -4.14
N ALA A 127 1.03 6.57 -3.66
CA ALA A 127 0.24 5.40 -4.02
C ALA A 127 -0.13 5.39 -5.51
N LEU A 128 -0.52 6.54 -6.08
CA LEU A 128 -0.78 6.67 -7.50
C LEU A 128 0.46 6.43 -8.35
N ALA A 129 1.61 6.99 -7.96
CA ALA A 129 2.88 6.75 -8.65
C ALA A 129 3.26 5.27 -8.63
N ALA A 130 3.12 4.61 -7.48
CA ALA A 130 3.36 3.17 -7.34
C ALA A 130 2.40 2.32 -8.18
N LEU A 131 1.13 2.74 -8.32
CA LEU A 131 0.18 2.06 -9.20
C LEU A 131 0.47 2.28 -10.68
N LEU A 132 0.88 3.48 -11.09
CA LEU A 132 1.12 3.81 -12.50
C LEU A 132 2.48 3.32 -12.99
N PHE A 133 3.48 3.34 -12.12
CA PHE A 133 4.87 2.94 -12.39
C PHE A 133 5.34 1.90 -11.37
N PRO A 134 4.65 0.74 -11.28
CA PRO A 134 4.98 -0.29 -10.31
C PRO A 134 6.38 -0.86 -10.57
N ASP A 135 7.19 -0.91 -9.52
CA ASP A 135 8.52 -1.54 -9.53
C ASP A 135 8.44 -3.05 -9.29
N TRP A 136 7.24 -3.61 -9.05
CA TRP A 136 7.03 -5.05 -8.81
C TRP A 136 6.52 -5.82 -10.04
N LEU A 137 6.55 -5.23 -11.24
CA LEU A 137 6.17 -5.92 -12.48
C LEU A 137 7.14 -7.03 -12.90
N GLN A 138 8.26 -7.20 -12.20
CA GLN A 138 9.06 -8.41 -12.33
C GLN A 138 8.55 -9.62 -11.56
N ILE A 139 7.55 -9.44 -10.71
CA ILE A 139 6.93 -10.51 -9.92
C ILE A 139 5.73 -11.07 -10.69
N PRO A 140 5.50 -12.40 -10.69
CA PRO A 140 4.28 -12.97 -11.26
C PRO A 140 3.02 -12.30 -10.71
N LEU A 141 2.14 -11.78 -11.56
CA LEU A 141 1.00 -10.94 -11.13
C LEU A 141 0.01 -11.64 -10.19
N TRP A 142 -0.05 -12.98 -10.25
CA TRP A 142 -0.87 -13.81 -9.38
C TRP A 142 -0.12 -14.32 -8.14
N ASN A 143 1.06 -13.81 -7.85
CA ASN A 143 1.78 -14.05 -6.61
C ASN A 143 1.24 -13.13 -5.49
N PHE A 144 1.33 -13.59 -4.25
CA PHE A 144 0.92 -12.85 -3.06
C PHE A 144 1.49 -11.42 -3.03
N GLN A 145 2.78 -11.25 -3.34
CA GLN A 145 3.44 -9.94 -3.27
C GLN A 145 2.88 -8.97 -4.32
N SER A 146 2.63 -9.41 -5.56
CA SER A 146 2.00 -8.55 -6.58
C SER A 146 0.59 -8.15 -6.18
N ILE A 147 -0.23 -9.11 -5.72
CA ILE A 147 -1.61 -8.86 -5.28
C ILE A 147 -1.61 -7.91 -4.07
N HIS A 148 -0.72 -8.13 -3.11
CA HIS A 148 -0.57 -7.27 -1.95
C HIS A 148 -0.17 -5.85 -2.36
N SER A 149 0.85 -5.69 -3.22
CA SER A 149 1.29 -4.37 -3.67
C SER A 149 0.18 -3.61 -4.41
N PHE A 150 -0.45 -4.20 -5.43
CA PHE A 150 -1.58 -3.55 -6.11
C PHE A 150 -2.74 -3.26 -5.13
N GLY A 151 -3.05 -4.22 -4.25
CA GLY A 151 -4.13 -4.12 -3.29
C GLY A 151 -3.94 -3.00 -2.28
N VAL A 152 -2.76 -2.91 -1.64
CA VAL A 152 -2.50 -1.91 -0.60
C VAL A 152 -2.43 -0.50 -1.20
N HIS A 153 -1.76 -0.32 -2.33
CA HIS A 153 -1.69 0.98 -3.01
C HIS A 153 -3.04 1.41 -3.57
N GLY A 154 -3.84 0.46 -4.09
CA GLY A 154 -5.24 0.69 -4.47
C GLY A 154 -6.09 1.09 -3.27
N ALA A 155 -5.98 0.37 -2.15
CA ALA A 155 -6.75 0.65 -0.94
C ALA A 155 -6.39 2.00 -0.31
N MET A 156 -5.11 2.38 -0.29
CA MET A 156 -4.65 3.68 0.19
C MET A 156 -5.18 4.82 -0.70
N THR A 157 -5.12 4.65 -2.02
CA THR A 157 -5.72 5.57 -3.00
C THR A 157 -7.21 5.74 -2.74
N ILE A 158 -7.95 4.63 -2.61
CA ILE A 158 -9.39 4.64 -2.32
C ILE A 158 -9.64 5.34 -0.99
N PHE A 159 -8.88 5.03 0.07
CA PHE A 159 -9.04 5.64 1.38
C PHE A 159 -8.95 7.17 1.30
N ALA A 160 -7.94 7.70 0.62
CA ALA A 160 -7.79 9.14 0.41
C ALA A 160 -8.96 9.75 -0.38
N ILE A 161 -9.41 9.08 -1.45
CA ILE A 161 -10.56 9.51 -2.26
C ILE A 161 -11.84 9.52 -1.42
N LEU A 162 -12.06 8.55 -0.54
CA LEU A 162 -13.24 8.51 0.34
C LEU A 162 -13.32 9.74 1.24
N LEU A 163 -12.20 10.19 1.79
CA LEU A 163 -12.16 11.40 2.62
C LEU A 163 -12.50 12.66 1.83
N LEU A 164 -12.12 12.73 0.56
CA LEU A 164 -12.49 13.84 -0.33
C LEU A 164 -13.97 13.77 -0.70
N ALA A 165 -14.45 12.58 -1.09
CA ALA A 165 -15.81 12.36 -1.56
C ALA A 165 -16.88 12.50 -0.46
N GLY A 166 -16.54 12.14 0.78
CA GLY A 166 -17.43 12.31 1.93
C GLY A 166 -17.34 13.69 2.58
N GLY A 167 -16.34 14.51 2.21
CA GLY A 167 -16.12 15.86 2.73
C GLY A 167 -15.34 15.91 4.05
N GLU A 168 -14.78 14.78 4.51
CA GLU A 168 -13.95 14.69 5.71
C GLU A 168 -12.54 15.27 5.52
N SER A 169 -12.12 15.48 4.27
CA SER A 169 -10.89 16.17 3.91
C SER A 169 -11.12 17.35 2.96
N ARG A 170 -10.52 18.48 3.32
CA ARG A 170 -10.39 19.69 2.50
C ARG A 170 -8.94 20.14 2.55
N PRO A 171 -8.07 19.57 1.70
CA PRO A 171 -6.63 19.77 1.75
C PRO A 171 -6.30 21.25 1.57
N LYS A 172 -5.39 21.75 2.39
CA LYS A 172 -4.96 23.16 2.34
C LYS A 172 -3.54 23.20 1.77
N ILE A 173 -3.23 24.20 0.94
CA ILE A 173 -1.87 24.37 0.39
C ILE A 173 -0.83 24.52 1.50
N LYS A 174 -1.18 25.19 2.62
CA LYS A 174 -0.33 25.24 3.82
C LYS A 174 -0.02 23.86 4.41
N GLY A 175 -0.90 22.89 4.17
CA GLY A 175 -0.72 21.47 4.49
C GLY A 175 0.51 20.88 3.81
N ALA A 176 0.69 21.17 2.51
CA ALA A 176 1.76 20.64 1.69
C ALA A 176 3.16 20.94 2.25
N ALA A 177 3.41 22.19 2.63
CA ALA A 177 4.72 22.62 3.10
C ALA A 177 5.14 21.92 4.39
N TRP A 178 4.23 21.80 5.37
CA TRP A 178 4.58 21.12 6.62
C TRP A 178 4.67 19.60 6.41
N THR A 179 3.84 18.99 5.55
CA THR A 179 3.96 17.55 5.23
C THR A 179 5.27 17.22 4.54
N MET A 180 5.79 18.13 3.71
CA MET A 180 7.14 18.00 3.14
C MET A 180 8.21 18.09 4.25
N GLY A 181 8.04 18.98 5.22
CA GLY A 181 8.90 19.04 6.41
C GLY A 181 8.87 17.75 7.24
N LEU A 182 7.68 17.15 7.45
CA LEU A 182 7.54 15.85 8.11
C LEU A 182 8.21 14.74 7.31
N MET A 183 8.05 14.73 5.98
CA MET A 183 8.71 13.79 5.08
C MET A 183 10.24 13.89 5.19
N ALA A 184 10.80 15.10 5.19
CA ALA A 184 12.22 15.32 5.37
C ALA A 184 12.72 14.86 6.75
N LEU A 185 11.94 15.11 7.80
CA LEU A 185 12.24 14.64 9.16
C LEU A 185 12.26 13.11 9.26
N LEU A 186 11.35 12.41 8.57
CA LEU A 186 11.33 10.95 8.50
C LEU A 186 12.46 10.39 7.63
N ALA A 187 12.80 11.08 6.54
CA ALA A 187 13.86 10.66 5.62
C ALA A 187 15.25 10.70 6.27
N LEU A 188 15.50 11.64 7.19
CA LEU A 188 16.82 11.81 7.81
C LEU A 188 17.32 10.55 8.55
N PRO A 189 16.58 9.96 9.52
CA PRO A 189 17.02 8.71 10.15
C PRO A 189 17.06 7.55 9.16
N LEU A 190 16.13 7.48 8.20
CA LEU A 190 16.10 6.44 7.17
C LEU A 190 17.34 6.48 6.27
N PHE A 191 17.87 7.67 5.95
CA PHE A 191 19.11 7.79 5.20
C PHE A 191 20.30 7.11 5.91
N PHE A 192 20.44 7.31 7.22
CA PHE A 192 21.50 6.66 7.99
C PHE A 192 21.29 5.14 8.09
N LEU A 193 20.03 4.70 8.27
CA LEU A 193 19.69 3.27 8.28
C LEU A 193 19.96 2.62 6.93
N ASN A 194 19.65 3.29 5.82
CA ASN A 194 19.93 2.82 4.46
C ASN A 194 21.42 2.54 4.27
N LYS A 195 22.30 3.46 4.72
CA LYS A 195 23.75 3.26 4.65
C LYS A 195 24.26 2.18 5.60
N LEU A 196 23.65 2.05 6.78
CA LEU A 196 24.07 1.05 7.78
C LEU A 196 23.65 -0.37 7.39
N TRP A 197 22.48 -0.53 6.78
CA TRP A 197 21.88 -1.83 6.49
C TRP A 197 21.92 -2.23 5.02
N ASP A 198 22.50 -1.41 4.15
CA ASP A 198 22.52 -1.60 2.69
C ASP A 198 21.10 -1.81 2.14
N THR A 199 20.20 -0.89 2.53
CA THR A 199 18.76 -0.89 2.17
C THR A 199 18.39 0.42 1.50
N ASN A 200 17.24 0.48 0.79
CA ASN A 200 16.79 1.65 0.04
C ASN A 200 15.39 2.15 0.45
N PHE A 201 15.14 2.29 1.75
CA PHE A 201 13.90 2.90 2.23
C PHE A 201 13.74 4.31 1.66
N PHE A 202 12.50 4.64 1.25
CA PHE A 202 12.14 5.94 0.69
C PHE A 202 12.91 6.31 -0.61
N PHE A 203 13.61 5.35 -1.24
CA PHE A 203 14.42 5.60 -2.44
C PHE A 203 15.50 6.68 -2.23
N LEU A 204 16.21 6.66 -1.10
CA LEU A 204 17.16 7.69 -0.69
C LEU A 204 18.63 7.41 -1.06
N ASN A 205 18.94 6.31 -1.76
CA ASN A 205 20.31 5.93 -2.11
C ASN A 205 20.78 6.36 -3.50
#